data_AF-A0ABD5RYQ0-F1
#
_entry.id   AF-A0ABD5RYQ0-F1
#
_cell.length_a   1.000
_cell.length_b   1.000
_cell.length_c   1.000
_cell.angle_alpha   90.00
_cell.angle_beta   90.00
_cell.angle_gamma   90.00
#
_symmetry.space_group_name_H-M   'P 1'
#
loop_
_entity.id
_entity.type
_entity.pdbx_description
1 polymer ?
#
loop_
_entity_poly.entity_id
_entity_poly.type
_entity_poly.pdbx_seq_one_letter_code
_entity_poly.pdbx_strand_id
1 'polypeptide(L)'
;EVEVVTAGERELAAGGLEPSDFPLYRDYPHVLSTTKLASLGWESTPIEEALNRTLAEHRESDRDGRGEGPDREAEERVLGVLDTL
;
A
#
# COMPACT_ATOMS: atom_id res chain seq x y z
N GLU A 1 16.20 -3.33 10.66
CA GLU A 1 14.91 -3.76 11.23
C GLU A 1 13.90 -2.71 10.84
N VAL A 2 12.71 -3.10 10.38
CA VAL A 2 11.64 -2.15 10.01
C VAL A 2 10.54 -2.34 11.03
N GLU A 3 10.14 -1.25 11.67
CA GLU A 3 8.99 -1.22 12.57
C GLU A 3 7.74 -0.87 11.78
N VAL A 4 6.66 -1.62 12.01
CA VAL A 4 5.36 -1.32 11.40
C VAL A 4 4.60 -0.43 12.36
N VAL A 5 4.38 0.82 11.96
CA VAL A 5 3.58 1.79 12.70
C VAL A 5 2.21 1.91 12.05
N THR A 6 1.14 1.85 12.85
CA THR A 6 -0.24 2.00 12.38
C THR A 6 -0.81 3.34 12.78
N ALA A 7 -1.51 4.02 11.87
CA ALA A 7 -2.21 5.28 12.09
C ALA A 7 -3.68 5.15 11.68
N GLY A 8 -4.59 5.71 12.49
CA GLY A 8 -5.97 5.90 12.09
C GLY A 8 -6.18 7.25 11.39
N GLU A 9 -7.40 7.50 10.92
CA GLU A 9 -7.77 8.76 10.24
C GLU A 9 -7.43 10.01 11.08
N ARG A 10 -7.64 9.93 12.40
CA ARG A 10 -7.38 11.05 13.30
C ARG A 10 -5.89 11.38 13.39
N GLU A 11 -5.05 10.35 13.48
CA GLU A 11 -3.60 10.49 13.56
C GLU A 11 -3.02 10.99 12.22
N LEU A 12 -3.53 10.47 11.09
CA LEU A 12 -3.18 10.96 9.76
C LEU A 12 -3.55 12.45 9.57
N ALA A 13 -4.75 12.84 9.98
CA ALA A 13 -5.23 14.22 9.86
C ALA A 13 -4.35 15.21 10.65
N ALA A 14 -3.75 14.79 11.76
CA ALA A 14 -2.81 15.62 12.52
C ALA A 14 -1.54 15.96 11.72
N GLY A 15 -1.13 15.08 10.79
CA GLY A 15 -0.04 15.34 9.83
C GLY A 15 -0.50 15.99 8.52
N GLY A 16 -1.81 16.24 8.35
CA GLY A 16 -2.40 16.74 7.12
C GLY A 16 -2.56 15.67 6.03
N LEU A 17 -2.70 14.40 6.43
CA LEU A 17 -2.90 13.27 5.53
C LEU A 17 -4.32 12.70 5.66
N GLU A 18 -4.80 12.15 4.56
CA GLU A 18 -6.01 11.35 4.46
C GLU A 18 -5.64 9.92 4.03
N PRO A 19 -6.44 8.90 4.37
CA PRO A 19 -6.18 7.53 3.92
C PRO A 19 -6.01 7.40 2.40
N SER A 20 -6.74 8.21 1.63
CA SER A 20 -6.66 8.27 0.17
C SER A 20 -5.34 8.81 -0.39
N ASP A 21 -4.50 9.44 0.44
CA ASP A 21 -3.15 9.84 0.04
C ASP A 21 -2.22 8.64 -0.11
N PHE A 22 -2.56 7.48 0.49
CA PHE A 22 -1.76 6.28 0.39
C PHE A 22 -2.11 5.46 -0.87
N PRO A 23 -1.10 5.03 -1.65
CA PRO A 23 -1.34 4.19 -2.82
C PRO A 23 -2.12 2.93 -2.43
N LEU A 24 -3.01 2.50 -3.33
CA LEU A 24 -3.86 1.31 -3.19
C LEU A 24 -4.94 1.38 -2.10
N TYR A 25 -5.01 2.44 -1.30
CA TYR A 25 -6.15 2.64 -0.41
C TYR A 25 -7.44 2.90 -1.20
N ARG A 26 -8.53 2.27 -0.77
CA ARG A 26 -9.87 2.44 -1.32
C ARG A 26 -10.89 2.33 -0.19
N ASP A 27 -11.71 3.37 0.01
CA ASP A 27 -12.80 3.37 1.00
C ASP A 27 -13.75 2.18 0.80
N TYR A 28 -14.04 1.88 -0.46
CA TYR A 28 -14.87 0.74 -0.85
C TYR A 28 -14.01 -0.31 -1.58
N PRO A 29 -13.78 -1.49 -0.98
CA PRO A 29 -13.01 -2.54 -1.63
C PRO A 29 -13.83 -3.16 -2.78
N HIS A 30 -13.32 -3.01 -4.00
CA HIS A 30 -13.90 -3.68 -5.16
C HIS A 30 -13.48 -5.15 -5.21
N VAL A 31 -14.42 -6.04 -4.97
CA VAL A 31 -14.19 -7.49 -5.07
C VAL A 31 -14.85 -8.03 -6.33
N LEU A 32 -14.05 -8.65 -7.19
CA LEU A 32 -14.52 -9.32 -8.40
C LEU A 32 -14.49 -10.83 -8.21
N SER A 33 -15.60 -11.50 -8.55
CA SER A 33 -15.64 -12.97 -8.57
C SER A 33 -14.86 -13.53 -9.75
N THR A 34 -13.94 -14.45 -9.46
CA THR A 34 -13.20 -15.24 -10.46
C THR A 34 -13.79 -16.64 -10.66
N THR A 35 -14.96 -16.93 -10.09
CA THR A 35 -15.57 -18.28 -10.10
C THR A 35 -15.76 -18.81 -11.52
N LYS A 36 -16.14 -17.96 -12.48
CA LYS A 36 -16.28 -18.37 -13.88
C LYS A 36 -14.95 -18.82 -14.48
N LEU A 37 -13.86 -18.12 -14.19
CA LEU A 37 -12.51 -18.51 -14.66
C LEU A 37 -12.09 -19.83 -14.02
N ALA A 38 -12.27 -19.96 -12.70
CA ALA A 38 -11.99 -21.19 -11.99
C ALA A 38 -12.79 -22.39 -12.54
N SER A 39 -14.06 -22.19 -12.91
CA SER A 39 -14.88 -23.24 -13.54
C SER A 39 -14.39 -23.70 -14.91
N LEU A 40 -13.57 -22.89 -15.58
CA LEU A 40 -12.91 -23.21 -16.84
C LEU A 40 -11.49 -23.79 -16.63
N GLY A 41 -11.10 -24.06 -15.39
CA GLY A 41 -9.79 -24.61 -15.03
C GLY A 41 -8.67 -23.57 -14.90
N TRP A 42 -9.00 -22.28 -14.83
CA TRP A 42 -8.00 -21.25 -14.56
C TRP A 42 -7.66 -21.19 -13.07
N GLU A 43 -6.37 -21.08 -12.78
CA GLU A 43 -5.84 -20.85 -11.44
C GLU A 43 -5.07 -19.53 -11.40
N SER A 44 -5.22 -18.78 -10.31
CA SER A 44 -4.46 -17.55 -10.10
C SER A 44 -3.00 -17.87 -9.85
N THR A 45 -2.10 -17.03 -10.37
CA THR A 45 -0.70 -17.01 -9.93
C THR A 45 -0.66 -16.81 -8.41
N PRO A 46 0.15 -17.58 -7.67
CA PRO A 46 0.35 -17.38 -6.23
C PRO A 46 0.84 -15.95 -5.94
N ILE A 47 0.37 -15.37 -4.84
CA ILE A 47 0.68 -13.97 -4.48
C ILE A 47 2.19 -13.76 -4.32
N GLU A 48 2.89 -14.69 -3.65
CA GLU A 48 4.34 -14.57 -3.46
C GLU A 48 5.10 -14.58 -4.79
N GLU A 49 4.70 -15.41 -5.74
CA GLU A 49 5.31 -15.46 -7.07
C GLU A 49 5.08 -14.14 -7.83
N ALA A 50 3.83 -13.66 -7.83
CA ALA A 50 3.47 -12.40 -8.46
C ALA A 50 4.23 -11.20 -7.85
N LEU A 51 4.36 -11.15 -6.51
CA LEU A 51 5.08 -10.10 -5.80
C LEU A 51 6.58 -10.16 -6.09
N ASN A 52 7.20 -11.34 -6.00
CA ASN A 52 8.63 -11.50 -6.26
C ASN A 52 9.01 -11.05 -7.68
N ARG A 53 8.20 -11.43 -8.69
CA ARG A 53 8.41 -11.00 -10.07
C ARG A 53 8.28 -9.49 -10.23
N THR A 54 7.26 -8.90 -9.60
CA THR A 54 7.02 -7.44 -9.65
C THR A 54 8.17 -6.66 -9.03
N LEU A 55 8.65 -7.09 -7.86
CA LEU A 55 9.76 -6.43 -7.15
C LEU A 55 11.07 -6.49 -7.92
N ALA A 56 11.35 -7.61 -8.59
CA ALA A 56 12.53 -7.73 -9.44
C ALA A 56 12.48 -6.73 -10.60
N GLU A 57 11.35 -6.66 -11.31
CA GLU A 57 11.17 -5.76 -12.45
C GLU A 57 11.25 -4.28 -12.05
N HIS A 58 10.67 -3.90 -10.91
CA HIS A 58 10.74 -2.52 -10.40
C HIS A 58 12.17 -2.10 -10.07
N ARG A 59 12.97 -3.02 -9.49
CA ARG A 59 14.38 -2.77 -9.20
C ARG A 59 15.21 -2.65 -10.48
N GLU A 60 14.98 -3.51 -11.46
CA GLU A 60 15.69 -3.45 -12.75
C GLU A 60 15.34 -2.18 -13.55
N SER A 61 14.13 -1.65 -13.33
CA SER A 61 13.61 -0.47 -14.04
C SER A 61 13.75 0.84 -13.26
N ASP A 62 14.43 0.84 -12.11
CA ASP A 62 14.55 1.99 -11.19
C ASP A 62 13.21 2.65 -10.84
N ARG A 63 12.14 1.85 -10.70
CA ARG A 63 10.81 2.30 -10.27
C ARG A 63 10.67 2.11 -8.76
N ASP A 64 11.17 3.08 -8.01
CA ASP A 64 11.19 3.06 -6.54
C ASP A 64 9.87 3.51 -5.89
N GLY A 65 8.94 4.05 -6.67
CA GLY A 65 7.64 4.54 -6.19
C GLY A 65 7.74 5.83 -5.36
N ARG A 66 8.89 6.52 -5.35
CA ARG A 66 9.10 7.70 -4.50
C ARG A 66 8.21 8.90 -4.86
N GLY A 67 7.66 8.91 -6.08
CA GLY A 67 6.66 9.89 -6.52
C GLY A 67 5.21 9.52 -6.19
N GLU A 68 4.99 8.34 -5.59
CA GLU A 68 3.66 7.82 -5.27
C GLU A 68 3.41 7.91 -3.76
N GLY A 69 2.29 8.52 -3.38
CA GLY A 69 1.88 8.63 -1.97
C GLY A 69 2.32 9.92 -1.27
N PRO A 70 2.21 9.96 0.06
CA PRO A 70 2.55 11.13 0.87
C PRO A 70 4.02 11.51 0.75
N ASP A 71 4.31 12.81 0.83
CA ASP A 71 5.69 13.25 0.97
C ASP A 71 6.26 12.90 2.35
N ARG A 72 7.60 12.90 2.42
CA ARG A 72 8.33 12.52 3.63
C ARG A 72 8.06 13.46 4.81
N GLU A 73 7.84 14.75 4.54
CA GLU A 73 7.61 15.74 5.60
C GLU A 73 6.24 15.51 6.26
N ALA A 74 5.23 15.12 5.50
CA ALA A 74 3.91 14.76 6.01
C ALA A 74 3.93 13.47 6.82
N GLU A 75 4.65 12.46 6.34
CA GLU A 75 4.88 11.22 7.08
C GLU A 75 5.53 11.50 8.45
N GLU A 76 6.60 12.31 8.48
CA GLU A 76 7.32 12.65 9.71
C GLU A 76 6.47 13.41 10.72
N ARG A 77 5.53 14.25 10.27
CA ARG A 77 4.56 14.89 11.17
C ARG A 77 3.63 13.88 11.83
N VAL A 78 3.12 12.90 11.08
CA VAL A 78 2.27 11.83 11.65
C VAL A 78 3.06 11.00 12.65
N LEU A 79 4.27 10.56 12.29
CA LEU A 79 5.12 9.77 13.19
C LEU A 79 5.42 10.53 14.49
N GLY A 80 5.73 11.82 14.41
CA GLY A 80 5.96 12.66 15.58
C GLY A 80 4.73 12.78 16.51
N VAL A 81 3.51 12.73 15.97
CA VAL A 81 2.29 12.69 16.79
C VAL A 81 2.16 11.33 17.48
N LEU A 82 2.41 10.24 16.76
CA LEU A 82 2.30 8.88 17.30
C LEU A 82 3.31 8.60 18.42
N ASP A 83 4.53 9.15 18.33
CA ASP A 83 5.55 9.03 19.38
C ASP A 83 5.15 9.73 20.70
N THR A 84 4.16 10.63 20.65
CA THR A 84 3.68 11.36 21.83
C THR A 84 2.42 10.77 22.48
N LEU A 85 1.83 9.75 21.87
CA LEU A 85 0.65 9.04 22.38
C LEU A 85 1.05 7.85 23.27
#